data_AF-A0A3A9BHB5-F1
#
_entry.id   AF-A0A3A9BHB5-F1
#
_cell.length_a   1.000
_cell.length_b   1.000
_cell.length_c   1.000
_cell.angle_alpha   90.00
_cell.angle_beta   90.00
_cell.angle_gamma   90.00
#
_symmetry.space_group_name_H-M   'P 1'
#
loop_
_entity.id
_entity.type
_entity.pdbx_description
1 polymer ?
#
loop_
_entity_poly.entity_id
_entity_poly.type
_entity_poly.pdbx_seq_one_letter_code
_entity_poly.pdbx_strand_id
1 'polypeptide(L)' 'MACGKKYLLKNEIGINIKLLGEDVENFYCLNCLAAFLEVSPEDILDKIEEFKEEGCKLFE' A
#
# COMPACT_ATOMS: atom_id res chain seq x y z
N MET A 1 11.95 6.95 -9.04
CA MET A 1 11.17 8.17 -9.32
C MET A 1 9.72 7.87 -8.98
N ALA A 2 9.10 8.62 -8.05
CA ALA A 2 7.68 8.43 -7.74
C ALA A 2 6.82 8.92 -8.91
N CYS A 3 5.71 8.23 -9.19
CA CYS A 3 4.86 8.54 -10.35
C CYS A 3 4.11 9.87 -10.26
N GLY A 4 4.18 10.59 -9.13
CA GLY A 4 3.50 11.87 -8.94
C GLY A 4 1.97 11.77 -8.85
N LYS A 5 1.44 10.57 -8.57
CA LYS A 5 0.00 10.34 -8.44
C LYS A 5 -0.56 11.18 -7.29
N LYS A 6 -1.45 12.13 -7.61
CA LYS A 6 -2.02 13.08 -6.65
C LYS A 6 -3.12 12.49 -5.76
N TYR A 7 -3.78 11.43 -6.23
CA TYR A 7 -4.89 10.80 -5.51
C TYR A 7 -4.59 9.32 -5.34
N LEU A 8 -4.38 8.91 -4.10
CA LEU A 8 -4.21 7.52 -3.71
C LEU A 8 -5.53 6.96 -3.21
N LEU A 9 -5.80 5.71 -3.55
CA LEU A 9 -6.95 4.98 -3.04
C LEU A 9 -6.77 4.69 -1.55
N LYS A 10 -7.87 4.49 -0.82
CA LYS A 10 -7.85 4.09 0.61
C LYS A 10 -6.92 2.90 0.84
N ASN A 11 -6.98 1.91 -0.04
CA ASN A 11 -6.11 0.73 0.03
C ASN A 11 -4.63 1.07 -0.20
N GLU A 12 -4.32 1.98 -1.13
CA GLU A 12 -2.93 2.44 -1.35
C GLU A 12 -2.42 3.18 -0.09
N ILE A 13 -3.23 4.05 0.51
CA ILE A 13 -2.85 4.76 1.74
C ILE A 13 -2.67 3.77 2.90
N GLY A 14 -3.65 2.86 3.09
CA GLY A 14 -3.63 1.86 4.15
C GLY A 14 -2.45 0.91 4.06
N ILE A 15 -2.09 0.44 2.86
CA ILE A 15 -0.96 -0.48 2.69
C ILE A 15 0.38 0.20 2.86
N ASN A 16 0.49 1.49 2.50
CA ASN A 16 1.68 2.27 2.82
C ASN A 16 1.87 2.39 4.33
N ILE A 17 0.82 2.73 5.08
CA ILE A 17 0.88 2.78 6.55
C ILE A 17 1.22 1.40 7.13
N LYS A 18 0.58 0.35 6.61
CA LYS A 18 0.76 -1.01 7.13
C LYS A 18 2.16 -1.57 6.90
N LEU A 19 2.77 -1.28 5.74
CA LEU A 19 4.09 -1.81 5.36
C LEU A 19 5.26 -0.89 5.74
N LEU A 20 5.06 0.44 5.66
CA LEU A 20 6.12 1.43 5.93
C LEU A 20 6.05 1.99 7.36
N GLY A 21 4.94 1.79 8.07
CA GLY A 21 4.72 2.27 9.44
C GLY A 21 3.70 3.42 9.53
N GLU A 22 3.22 3.67 10.75
CA GLU A 22 2.22 4.71 11.03
C GLU A 22 2.75 6.14 10.81
N ASP A 23 4.07 6.33 10.91
CA ASP A 23 4.76 7.61 10.69
C ASP A 23 5.17 7.84 9.22
N VAL A 24 4.54 7.15 8.26
CA VAL A 24 4.88 7.30 6.85
C VAL A 24 4.53 8.73 6.35
N GLU A 25 5.56 9.49 5.97
CA GLU A 25 5.39 10.83 5.39
C GLU A 25 5.12 10.79 3.89
N ASN A 26 5.60 9.74 3.20
CA ASN A 26 5.55 9.61 1.76
C ASN A 26 4.71 8.41 1.34
N PHE A 27 3.56 8.68 0.74
CA PHE A 27 2.68 7.64 0.23
C PHE A 27 2.95 7.35 -1.25
N TYR A 28 3.03 6.06 -1.56
CA TYR A 28 3.26 5.56 -2.91
C TYR A 28 2.00 4.92 -3.48
N CYS A 29 1.81 5.04 -4.80
CA CYS A 29 0.84 4.20 -5.48
C CYS A 29 1.27 2.74 -5.43
N LEU A 30 0.34 1.81 -5.72
CA LEU A 30 0.62 0.37 -5.68
C LEU A 30 1.90 -0.01 -6.45
N ASN A 31 2.04 0.48 -7.69
CA ASN A 31 3.22 0.20 -8.52
C ASN A 31 4.52 0.81 -7.97
N CYS A 32 4.46 2.03 -7.43
CA CYS A 32 5.63 2.67 -6.84
C CYS A 32 6.04 1.98 -5.54
N LEU A 33 5.07 1.55 -4.73
CA LEU A 33 5.33 0.80 -3.51
C LEU A 33 5.94 -0.57 -3.84
N ALA A 34 5.40 -1.25 -4.85
CA ALA A 34 5.94 -2.51 -5.36
C ALA A 34 7.39 -2.36 -5.81
N ALA A 35 7.69 -1.34 -6.61
CA ALA A 35 9.05 -1.03 -7.02
C ALA A 35 9.97 -0.65 -5.84
N PHE A 36 9.45 0.03 -4.81
CA PHE A 36 10.20 0.40 -3.61
C PHE A 36 10.54 -0.81 -2.73
N LEU A 37 9.61 -1.75 -2.62
CA LEU A 37 9.77 -2.99 -1.86
C LEU A 37 10.40 -4.13 -2.68
N GLU A 38 10.71 -3.88 -3.95
CA GLU A 38 11.24 -4.88 -4.91
C GLU A 38 10.34 -6.11 -5.07
N VAL A 39 9.02 -5.90 -4.98
CA VAL A 39 7.97 -6.93 -5.18
C VAL A 39 7.08 -6.58 -6.37
N SER A 40 6.18 -7.48 -6.75
CA SER A 40 5.18 -7.19 -7.78
C SER A 40 3.98 -6.45 -7.18
N PRO A 41 3.25 -5.64 -7.98
CA PRO A 41 1.99 -5.03 -7.54
C PRO A 41 0.97 -6.07 -7.07
N GLU A 42 1.00 -7.27 -7.66
CA GLU A 42 0.17 -8.42 -7.29
C GLU A 42 0.45 -8.89 -5.85
N ASP A 43 1.72 -9.03 -5.46
CA ASP A 43 2.10 -9.42 -4.08
C ASP A 43 1.54 -8.45 -3.03
N ILE A 44 1.47 -7.15 -3.38
CA ILE A 44 0.89 -6.13 -2.50
C ILE A 44 -0.64 -6.26 -2.45
N LEU A 45 -1.30 -6.61 -3.56
CA LEU A 45 -2.74 -6.85 -3.59
C LEU A 45 -3.12 -8.08 -2.77
N ASP A 46 -2.38 -9.18 -2.91
CA ASP A 46 -2.58 -10.39 -2.09
C ASP A 46 -2.46 -10.07 -0.60
N LYS A 47 -1.44 -9.28 -0.20
CA LYS A 47 -1.32 -8.79 1.18
C LYS A 47 -2.52 -7.95 1.64
N ILE A 48 -3.04 -7.07 0.77
CA ILE A 48 -4.22 -6.26 1.11
C ILE A 48 -5.43 -7.15 1.37
N GLU A 49 -5.66 -8.16 0.53
CA GLU A 49 -6.76 -9.11 0.71
C GLU A 49 -6.56 -9.95 1.98
N GLU A 50 -5.35 -10.45 2.24
CA GLU A 50 -5.01 -11.15 3.48
C GLU A 50 -5.35 -10.29 4.71
N PHE A 51 -4.95 -9.01 4.73
CA PHE A 51 -5.28 -8.11 5.83
C PHE A 51 -6.79 -7.85 5.97
N LYS A 52 -7.55 -7.85 4.86
CA LYS A 52 -9.02 -7.75 4.93
C LYS A 52 -9.63 -8.99 5.56
N GLU A 53 -9.16 -10.18 5.17
CA GLU A 53 -9.62 -11.45 5.73
C GLU A 53 -9.27 -11.58 7.22
N GLU A 54 -8.13 -11.03 7.65
CA GLU A 54 -7.76 -10.91 9.07
C GLU A 54 -8.59 -9.87 9.84
N GLY A 55 -9.47 -9.11 9.17
CA GLY A 55 -10.32 -8.09 9.79
C GLY A 55 -9.62 -6.76 10.06
N CYS A 56 -8.60 -6.42 9.27
CA CYS A 56 -7.91 -5.15 9.40
C CYS A 56 -8.80 -3.98 8.96
N LYS A 57 -9.21 -3.15 9.92
CA LYS A 57 -10.08 -1.97 9.72
C LYS A 57 -9.52 -0.92 8.76
N LEU A 58 -8.22 -0.97 8.46
CA LEU A 58 -7.61 -0.09 7.46
C LEU A 58 -8.12 -0.39 6.04
N PHE A 59 -8.55 -1.63 5.78
CA PHE A 59 -8.98 -2.12 4.48
C PHE A 59 -10.47 -2.50 4.41
N GLU A 60 -11.25 -2.16 5.45
CA GLU A 60 -12.72 -2.26 5.53
C GLU A 60 -13.45 -1.39 4.49
#